data_AF-A0A6I1CXQ0-F1
#
_entry.id   AF-A0A6I1CXQ0-F1
#
_cell.length_a   1.000
_cell.length_b   1.000
_cell.length_c   1.000
_cell.angle_alpha   90.00
_cell.angle_beta   90.00
_cell.angle_gamma   90.00
#
_symmetry.space_group_name_H-M   'P 1'
#
loop_
_entity.id
_entity.type
_entity.pdbx_description
1 polymer ?
#
loop_
_entity_poly.entity_id
_entity_poly.type
_entity_poly.pdbx_seq_one_letter_code
_entity_poly.pdbx_strand_id
1 'polypeptide(L)' 'MNKSITVDVTITKQTSQRMVIEWPDNLGDPTDANVLKALRDGTVDYDDIIDEDEIKTLSYDSADVFDTEDDNDA' A
#
# COMPACT_ATOMS: atom_id res chain seq x y z
N MET A 1 -0.59 -5.75 16.45
CA MET A 1 -0.69 -4.29 16.40
C MET A 1 -0.63 -3.96 14.92
N ASN A 2 -1.72 -3.46 14.37
CA ASN A 2 -1.72 -3.14 12.95
C ASN A 2 -0.92 -1.85 12.80
N LYS A 3 0.00 -1.81 11.83
CA LYS A 3 0.83 -0.64 11.55
C LYS A 3 0.28 0.06 10.31
N SER A 4 0.38 1.37 10.25
CA SER A 4 -0.04 2.12 9.07
C SER A 4 1.18 2.35 8.18
N ILE A 5 1.04 2.01 6.91
CA ILE A 5 2.11 2.25 5.93
C ILE A 5 1.59 3.17 4.83
N THR A 6 2.43 4.12 4.42
CA THR A 6 2.18 4.93 3.24
C THR A 6 2.99 4.36 2.09
N VAL A 7 2.30 4.04 1.00
CA VAL A 7 2.91 3.44 -0.18
C VAL A 7 2.54 4.24 -1.44
N ASP A 8 3.52 4.44 -2.30
CA ASP A 8 3.31 4.93 -3.66
C ASP A 8 3.14 3.71 -4.58
N VAL A 9 1.94 3.54 -5.11
CA VAL A 9 1.57 2.39 -5.94
C VAL A 9 1.36 2.84 -7.37
N THR A 10 2.08 2.24 -8.30
CA THR A 10 1.90 2.50 -9.73
C THR A 10 0.83 1.56 -10.27
N ILE A 11 -0.26 2.15 -10.77
CA ILE A 11 -1.36 1.41 -11.40
C ILE A 11 -1.19 1.52 -12.91
N THR A 12 -1.31 0.37 -13.57
CA THR A 12 -0.96 0.11 -14.97
C THR A 12 -0.95 1.35 -15.89
N LYS A 13 0.26 1.73 -16.31
CA LYS A 13 0.57 2.58 -17.48
C LYS A 13 0.17 4.06 -17.47
N GLN A 14 -0.17 4.72 -16.35
CA GLN A 14 -0.11 6.20 -16.34
C GLN A 14 -0.18 6.92 -14.99
N THR A 15 -0.51 6.25 -13.89
CA THR A 15 -0.79 6.95 -12.63
C THR A 15 -0.15 6.26 -11.44
N SER A 16 0.60 7.05 -10.67
CA SER A 16 1.05 6.69 -9.33
C SER A 16 0.03 7.23 -8.35
N GLN A 17 -0.48 6.37 -7.47
CA GLN A 17 -1.36 6.77 -6.38
C GLN A 17 -0.62 6.57 -5.07
N ARG A 18 -0.75 7.54 -4.17
CA ARG A 18 -0.31 7.37 -2.81
C ARG A 18 -1.46 6.82 -1.97
N MET A 19 -1.25 5.67 -1.36
CA MET A 19 -2.25 4.95 -0.58
C MET A 19 -1.75 4.75 0.85
N VAL A 20 -2.67 4.85 1.80
CA VAL A 20 -2.42 4.44 3.18
C VAL A 20 -3.00 3.03 3.35
N ILE A 21 -2.15 2.09 3.75
CA ILE A 21 -2.51 0.69 3.93
C ILE A 21 -2.39 0.33 5.40
N GLU A 22 -3.42 -0.31 5.94
CA GLU A 22 -3.31 -0.96 7.24
C GLU A 22 -2.58 -2.29 7.06
N TRP A 23 -1.37 -2.38 7.62
CA TRP A 23 -0.49 -3.53 7.44
C TRP A 23 -0.52 -4.46 8.65
N PRO A 24 -0.95 -5.71 8.48
CA PRO A 24 -1.05 -6.67 9.58
C PRO A 24 0.28 -7.38 9.84
N ASP A 25 0.63 -7.58 11.12
CA ASP A 25 1.90 -8.21 11.55
C ASP A 25 2.15 -9.61 10.97
N ASN A 26 1.09 -10.34 10.62
CA ASN A 26 1.17 -11.70 10.09
C ASN A 26 1.72 -11.78 8.66
N LEU A 27 1.84 -10.64 7.96
CA LEU A 27 2.46 -10.54 6.63
C LEU A 27 3.96 -10.23 6.68
N GLY A 28 4.53 -10.09 7.88
CA GLY A 28 5.93 -9.71 8.09
C GLY A 28 6.19 -8.24 7.77
N ASP A 29 7.43 -7.91 7.45
CA ASP A 29 7.82 -6.53 7.16
C ASP A 29 7.15 -6.01 5.87
N PRO A 30 6.63 -4.77 5.87
CA PRO A 30 6.02 -4.12 4.71
C PRO A 30 7.11 -3.69 3.72
N THR A 31 7.73 -4.65 3.05
CA THR A 31 8.65 -4.39 1.93
C THR A 31 7.87 -4.20 0.64
N ASP A 32 8.43 -3.45 -0.32
CA ASP A 32 7.83 -3.23 -1.65
C ASP A 32 7.25 -4.50 -2.28
N ALA A 33 8.02 -5.59 -2.22
CA ALA A 33 7.61 -6.89 -2.77
C ALA A 33 6.44 -7.52 -2.01
N ASN A 34 6.43 -7.41 -0.68
CA ASN A 34 5.34 -7.94 0.16
C ASN A 34 4.07 -7.11 -0.04
N VAL A 35 4.19 -5.78 -0.05
CA VAL A 35 3.07 -4.86 -0.24
C VAL A 35 2.44 -5.04 -1.61
N LEU A 36 3.24 -5.09 -2.67
CA LEU A 36 2.75 -5.35 -4.03
C LEU A 36 2.04 -6.70 -4.14
N LYS A 37 2.59 -7.73 -3.49
CA LYS A 37 1.96 -9.05 -3.46
C LYS A 37 0.62 -9.02 -2.72
N ALA A 38 0.58 -8.44 -1.53
CA ALA A 38 -0.63 -8.36 -0.73
C ALA A 38 -1.75 -7.58 -1.42
N LEU A 39 -1.42 -6.48 -2.10
CA LEU A 39 -2.36 -5.71 -2.93
C LEU A 39 -2.90 -6.52 -4.10
N ARG A 40 -2.04 -7.28 -4.80
CA ARG A 40 -2.46 -8.16 -5.91
C ARG A 40 -3.31 -9.34 -5.45
N ASP A 41 -2.99 -9.91 -4.29
CA ASP A 41 -3.74 -11.01 -3.68
C ASP A 41 -5.02 -10.52 -2.98
N GLY A 42 -5.24 -9.19 -2.86
CA GLY A 42 -6.38 -8.60 -2.13
C GLY A 42 -6.38 -8.96 -0.64
N THR A 43 -5.19 -9.15 -0.06
CA THR A 43 -5.00 -9.56 1.34
C THR A 43 -5.02 -8.37 2.29
N VAL A 44 -4.77 -7.16 1.77
CA VAL A 44 -4.81 -5.90 2.52
C VAL A 44 -5.75 -4.94 1.81
N ASP A 45 -6.51 -4.20 2.60
CA ASP A 45 -7.30 -3.06 2.15
C ASP A 45 -6.48 -1.78 2.33
N TYR A 46 -6.80 -0.75 1.54
CA TYR A 46 -6.29 0.60 1.73
C TYR A 46 -7.35 1.42 2.48
N ASP A 47 -6.91 2.20 3.45
CA ASP A 47 -7.80 3.02 4.29
C ASP A 47 -8.18 4.33 3.57
N ASP A 48 -7.23 4.90 2.82
CA ASP A 48 -7.42 6.15 2.08
C ASP A 48 -6.53 6.20 0.82
N ILE A 49 -6.95 6.98 -0.17
CA ILE A 49 -6.20 7.27 -1.41
C ILE A 49 -5.96 8.78 -1.47
N ILE A 50 -4.70 9.19 -1.34
CA ILE A 50 -4.31 10.60 -1.27
C ILE A 50 -4.37 11.27 -2.65
N ASP A 51 -4.10 10.53 -3.73
CA ASP A 51 -4.18 11.00 -5.12
C ASP A 51 -5.09 10.07 -5.93
N GLU A 52 -6.41 10.32 -5.87
CA GLU A 52 -7.40 9.55 -6.63
C GLU A 52 -7.55 10.12 -8.05
N ASP A 53 -6.67 9.71 -8.97
CA ASP A 53 -7.03 9.72 -10.39
C ASP A 53 -8.18 8.72 -10.63
N GLU A 54 -9.10 9.00 -11.56
CA GLU A 54 -10.31 8.21 -11.82
C GLU A 54 -9.97 6.77 -12.29
N ILE A 55 -9.72 5.85 -11.35
CA ILE A 55 -9.33 4.47 -11.65
C ILE A 55 -10.53 3.53 -11.48
N LYS A 56 -11.00 2.97 -12.60
CA LYS A 56 -12.10 1.97 -12.62
C LYS A 56 -11.63 0.53 -12.40
N THR A 57 -10.31 0.29 -12.43
CA THR A 57 -9.69 -1.03 -12.26
C THR A 57 -8.30 -0.87 -11.66
N LEU A 58 -8.14 -1.28 -10.40
CA LEU A 58 -6.86 -1.32 -9.71
C LEU A 58 -6.07 -2.52 -10.23
N SER A 59 -5.10 -2.28 -11.11
CA SER A 59 -4.09 -3.27 -11.52
C SER A 59 -2.71 -2.74 -11.16
N TYR A 60 -2.17 -3.27 -10.08
CA TYR A 60 -0.93 -2.82 -9.44
C TYR A 60 0.31 -3.36 -10.17
N ASP A 61 1.15 -2.47 -10.70
CA ASP A 61 2.38 -2.80 -11.44
C ASP A 61 3.59 -2.82 -10.50
N SER A 62 3.72 -1.80 -9.66
CA SER A 62 4.77 -1.65 -8.64
C SER A 62 4.23 -0.97 -7.38
N ALA A 63 4.92 -1.18 -6.26
CA ALA A 63 4.67 -0.51 -4.98
C ALA A 63 6.03 -0.05 -4.43
N ASP A 64 6.08 1.15 -3.88
CA ASP A 64 7.26 1.77 -3.27
C ASP A 64 6.85 2.26 -1.87
N VAL A 65 7.39 1.64 -0.84
CA VAL A 65 7.02 1.95 0.55
C VAL A 65 7.72 3.24 0.96
N PHE A 66 6.92 4.28 1.15
CA PHE A 66 7.40 5.64 1.39
C PHE A 66 7.66 5.88 2.88
N ASP A 67 6.73 5.48 3.72
CA ASP A 67 6.82 5.65 5.17
C ASP A 67 6.10 4.50 5.89
N THR A 68 6.64 4.10 7.03
CA THR A 68 6.07 3.06 7.89
C THR A 68 5.93 3.67 9.28
N GLU A 69 4.72 4.15 9.58
CA GLU A 69 4.39 4.61 10.92
C GLU A 69 4.06 3.37 11.76
N ASP A 70 5.08 2.88 12.47
CA ASP A 70 4.84 1.97 13.57
C ASP A 70 4.30 2.82 14.71
N ASP A 71 3.09 2.51 15.20
CA ASP A 71 2.45 3.19 16.36
C ASP A 71 3.24 3.01 17.69
N ASN A 72 4.53 2.62 17.61
CA ASN A 72 5.50 2.54 18.69
C ASN A 72 6.47 3.73 18.73
N ASP A 73 6.01 4.95 18.43
CA ASP A 73 6.72 6.14 18.91
C ASP A 73 6.29 6.40 20.38
N ALA A 74 6.91 5.65 21.29
CA ALA A 74 6.71 5.72 22.74
C ALA A 74 7.94 6.28 23.47
#